data_AF-A0A257Q0V3-F1
#
_entry.id   AF-A0A257Q0V3-F1
#
_cell.length_a   1.000
_cell.length_b   1.000
_cell.length_c   1.000
_cell.angle_alpha   90.00
_cell.angle_beta   90.00
_cell.angle_gamma   90.00
#
_symmetry.space_group_name_H-M   'P 1'
#
loop_
_entity.id
_entity.type
_entity.pdbx_description
1 polymer ?
#
loop_
_entity_poly.entity_id
_entity_poly.type
_entity_poly.pdbx_seq_one_letter_code
_entity_poly.pdbx_strand_id
1 'polypeptide(L)'
;MSVSVPDVPQEQIKRPVEQRPTIHPVWLRLTHWLNALAVVVMVGSGWQIYNASPLFGFRFPSEITLGGWLAGGLDWHFAAMWVLVINGLIYLFFNGVSGRLWRKFL
;
A
#
# COMPACT_ATOMS: atom_id res chain seq x y z
N MET A 1 63.97 7.64 9.12
CA MET A 1 63.36 6.29 9.02
C MET A 1 62.11 6.41 8.16
N SER A 2 62.27 6.51 6.84
CA SER A 2 61.17 6.58 5.88
C SER A 2 60.72 5.15 5.57
N VAL A 3 59.61 4.74 6.17
CA VAL A 3 59.00 3.43 5.91
C VAL A 3 58.52 3.42 4.46
N SER A 4 59.19 2.64 3.62
CA SER A 4 58.75 2.34 2.26
C SER A 4 57.51 1.46 2.33
N VAL A 5 56.34 2.07 2.09
CA VAL A 5 55.07 1.35 1.94
C VAL A 5 55.18 0.50 0.66
N PRO A 6 54.95 -0.83 0.73
CA PRO A 6 54.92 -1.67 -0.46
C PRO A 6 53.86 -1.18 -1.44
N ASP A 7 54.17 -1.18 -2.73
CA ASP A 7 53.28 -0.76 -3.80
C ASP A 7 52.08 -1.71 -3.86
N VAL A 8 50.97 -1.31 -3.20
CA VAL A 8 49.72 -2.08 -3.23
C VAL A 8 49.20 -2.03 -4.67
N PRO A 9 49.02 -3.17 -5.35
CA PRO A 9 48.43 -3.20 -6.67
C PRO A 9 47.06 -2.51 -6.62
N GLN A 10 46.96 -1.35 -7.29
CA GLN A 10 45.78 -0.47 -7.30
C GLN A 10 44.51 -1.16 -7.83
N GLU A 11 44.65 -2.36 -8.41
CA GLU A 11 43.59 -3.21 -8.90
C GLU A 11 42.65 -3.73 -7.79
N GLN A 12 43.12 -3.78 -6.54
CA GLN A 12 42.32 -4.26 -5.41
C GLN A 12 41.38 -3.19 -4.82
N ILE A 13 41.51 -1.92 -5.24
CA ILE A 13 40.63 -0.81 -4.82
C ILE A 13 39.49 -0.61 -5.83
N LYS A 14 38.87 -1.70 -6.28
CA LYS A 14 37.51 -1.67 -6.83
C LYS A 14 36.65 -2.55 -5.94
N ARG A 15 36.32 -2.06 -4.75
CA ARG A 15 35.19 -2.64 -4.01
C ARG A 15 33.96 -2.41 -4.88
N PRO A 16 33.25 -3.46 -5.34
CA PRO A 16 31.94 -3.26 -5.94
C PRO A 16 31.12 -2.57 -4.86
N VAL A 17 30.75 -1.30 -5.10
CA VAL A 17 29.78 -0.63 -4.24
C VAL A 17 28.55 -1.51 -4.31
N GLU A 18 28.26 -2.23 -3.22
CA GLU A 18 27.08 -3.07 -3.09
C GLU A 18 25.88 -2.17 -3.39
N GLN A 19 25.34 -2.30 -4.60
CA GLN A 19 24.20 -1.52 -5.04
C GLN A 19 23.03 -2.02 -4.21
N ARG A 20 22.82 -1.41 -3.04
CA ARG A 20 21.58 -1.59 -2.27
C ARG A 20 20.46 -1.19 -3.22
N PRO A 21 19.66 -2.14 -3.72
CA PRO A 21 18.59 -1.79 -4.63
C PRO A 21 17.64 -0.91 -3.83
N THR A 22 17.57 0.38 -4.14
CA THR A 22 16.58 1.29 -3.56
C THR A 22 15.23 0.94 -4.17
N ILE A 23 14.66 -0.18 -3.74
CA ILE A 23 13.40 -0.72 -4.24
C ILE A 23 12.32 -0.29 -3.26
N HIS A 24 11.90 0.96 -3.37
CA HIS A 24 10.49 1.27 -3.12
C HIS A 24 10.00 2.07 -4.31
N PRO A 25 9.37 1.40 -5.29
CA PRO A 25 8.83 2.07 -6.46
C PRO A 25 7.90 3.19 -5.98
N VAL A 26 8.04 4.39 -6.53
CA VAL A 26 7.13 5.51 -6.23
C VAL A 26 5.67 5.09 -6.51
N TRP A 27 5.47 4.26 -7.53
CA TRP A 27 4.19 3.61 -7.83
C TRP A 27 3.61 2.79 -6.66
N LEU A 28 4.46 2.03 -5.96
CA LEU A 28 4.07 1.22 -4.80
C LEU A 28 3.57 2.11 -3.66
N ARG A 29 4.20 3.27 -3.47
CA ARG A 29 3.78 4.23 -2.45
C ARG A 29 2.46 4.91 -2.82
N LEU A 30 2.31 5.31 -4.08
CA LEU A 30 1.06 5.94 -4.56
C LEU A 30 -0.14 4.99 -4.41
N THR A 31 0.01 3.73 -4.84
CA THR A 31 -1.02 2.69 -4.67
C THR A 31 -1.32 2.42 -3.19
N HIS A 32 -0.30 2.40 -2.33
CA HIS A 32 -0.49 2.24 -0.90
C HIS A 32 -1.27 3.41 -0.28
N TRP A 33 -0.92 4.66 -0.61
CA TRP A 33 -1.62 5.85 -0.13
C TRP A 33 -3.07 5.91 -0.65
N LEU A 34 -3.30 5.50 -1.90
CA LEU A 34 -4.66 5.38 -2.46
C LEU A 34 -5.49 4.35 -1.69
N ASN A 35 -4.90 3.20 -1.35
CA ASN A 35 -5.57 2.18 -0.53
C ASN A 35 -5.85 2.70 0.89
N ALA A 36 -4.88 3.37 1.51
CA ALA A 36 -5.06 3.97 2.82
C ALA A 36 -6.22 4.98 2.82
N LEU A 37 -6.29 5.84 1.80
CA LEU A 37 -7.40 6.77 1.61
C LEU A 37 -8.73 6.03 1.42
N ALA A 38 -8.76 4.97 0.61
CA ALA A 38 -9.97 4.17 0.39
C ALA A 38 -10.46 3.52 1.69
N VAL A 39 -9.57 3.03 2.54
CA VAL A 39 -9.94 2.48 3.87
C VAL A 39 -10.53 3.57 4.76
N VAL A 40 -9.95 4.77 4.78
CA VAL A 40 -10.50 5.90 5.56
C VAL A 40 -11.92 6.25 5.10
N VAL A 41 -12.15 6.33 3.79
CA VAL A 41 -13.49 6.57 3.22
C VAL A 41 -14.46 5.43 3.56
N MET A 42 -14.00 4.18 3.51
CA MET A 42 -14.82 3.01 3.81
C MET A 42 -15.23 2.96 5.29
N VAL A 43 -14.35 3.38 6.20
CA VAL A 43 -14.67 3.50 7.63
C VAL A 43 -15.67 4.64 7.86
N GLY A 44 -15.42 5.82 7.28
CA GLY A 44 -16.30 6.98 7.41
C GLY A 44 -17.70 6.73 6.85
N SER A 45 -17.83 6.01 5.74
CA SER A 45 -19.11 5.61 5.17
C SER A 45 -19.76 4.44 5.93
N GLY A 46 -18.95 3.50 6.45
CA GLY A 46 -19.43 2.40 7.29
C GLY A 46 -20.10 2.88 8.57
N TRP A 47 -19.56 3.94 9.20
CA TRP A 47 -20.20 4.60 10.33
C TRP A 47 -21.54 5.24 9.97
N GLN A 48 -21.68 5.79 8.75
CA GLN A 48 -22.96 6.33 8.27
C GLN A 48 -24.00 5.23 8.09
N ILE A 49 -23.61 4.10 7.49
CA ILE A 49 -24.49 2.94 7.30
C ILE A 49 -24.94 2.38 8.65
N TYR A 50 -24.02 2.30 9.61
CA TYR A 50 -24.34 1.92 10.99
C TYR A 50 -25.31 2.89 11.65
N ASN A 51 -25.10 4.21 11.54
CA ASN A 51 -26.01 5.22 12.10
C ASN A 51 -27.44 5.12 11.55
N ALA A 52 -27.58 4.69 10.29
CA ALA A 52 -28.88 4.49 9.65
C ALA A 52 -29.59 3.20 10.11
N SER A 53 -28.84 2.19 10.57
CA SER A 53 -29.38 0.97 11.18
C SER A 53 -28.62 0.63 12.48
N PRO A 54 -28.82 1.41 13.55
CA PRO A 54 -28.01 1.31 14.75
C PRO A 54 -28.37 0.04 15.54
N LEU A 55 -27.41 -0.89 15.58
CA LEU A 55 -27.53 -2.14 16.36
C LEU A 55 -27.17 -1.94 17.85
N PHE A 56 -26.44 -0.88 18.17
CA PHE A 56 -26.08 -0.49 19.54
C PHE A 56 -26.56 0.94 19.81
N GLY A 57 -26.72 1.31 21.08
CA GLY A 57 -27.33 2.59 21.49
C GLY A 57 -26.49 3.85 21.25
N PHE A 58 -25.37 3.76 20.53
CA PHE A 58 -24.51 4.90 20.22
C PHE A 58 -24.63 5.32 18.76
N ARG A 59 -24.40 6.60 18.49
CA ARG A 59 -24.41 7.18 17.14
C ARG A 59 -23.16 8.02 16.95
N PHE A 60 -22.59 7.98 15.75
CA PHE A 60 -21.45 8.80 15.37
C PHE A 60 -21.92 10.17 14.84
N PRO A 61 -21.18 11.27 15.07
CA PRO A 61 -21.53 12.60 14.54
C PRO A 61 -21.58 12.59 13.01
N SER A 62 -22.63 13.19 12.43
CA SER A 62 -22.83 13.22 10.98
C SER A 62 -21.75 14.00 10.21
N GLU A 63 -20.98 14.83 10.92
CA GLU A 63 -19.86 15.62 10.40
C GLU A 63 -18.62 14.76 10.07
N ILE A 64 -18.46 13.63 10.77
CA ILE A 64 -17.32 12.71 10.60
C ILE A 64 -17.71 11.57 9.63
N THR A 65 -18.99 11.25 9.56
CA THR A 65 -19.51 10.23 8.66
C THR A 65 -19.64 10.74 7.23
N LEU A 66 -19.07 10.01 6.27
CA LEU A 66 -19.14 10.36 4.85
C LEU A 66 -20.45 9.85 4.24
N GLY A 67 -21.24 10.76 3.65
CA GLY A 67 -22.41 10.41 2.83
C GLY A 67 -23.71 11.16 3.16
N GLY A 68 -23.82 11.80 4.33
CA GLY A 68 -24.96 12.65 4.72
C GLY A 68 -26.30 11.91 4.97
N TRP A 69 -26.66 10.97 4.09
CA TRP A 69 -27.83 10.10 4.18
C TRP A 69 -27.45 8.63 3.85
N LEU A 70 -28.38 7.68 4.01
CA LEU A 70 -28.10 6.24 3.85
C LEU A 70 -27.54 5.87 2.46
N ALA A 71 -28.26 6.16 1.38
CA ALA A 71 -27.80 5.91 0.01
C ALA A 71 -26.44 6.57 -0.31
N GLY A 72 -26.17 7.79 0.15
CA GLY A 72 -24.90 8.47 -0.07
C GLY A 72 -23.75 7.78 0.67
N GLY A 73 -24.02 7.27 1.88
CA GLY A 73 -23.08 6.40 2.60
C GLY A 73 -22.78 5.13 1.79
N LEU A 74 -23.79 4.47 1.22
CA LEU A 74 -23.60 3.30 0.36
C LEU A 74 -22.77 3.63 -0.89
N ASP A 75 -23.05 4.74 -1.57
CA ASP A 75 -22.34 5.15 -2.79
C ASP A 75 -20.84 5.31 -2.52
N TRP A 76 -20.48 6.04 -1.45
CA TRP A 76 -19.08 6.21 -1.03
C TRP A 76 -18.43 4.89 -0.60
N HIS A 77 -19.20 4.01 0.04
CA HIS A 77 -18.71 2.70 0.48
C HIS A 77 -18.36 1.81 -0.71
N PHE A 78 -19.27 1.67 -1.68
CA PHE A 78 -19.01 0.88 -2.89
C PHE A 78 -17.90 1.50 -3.74
N ALA A 79 -17.86 2.83 -3.89
CA ALA A 79 -16.77 3.51 -4.59
C ALA A 79 -15.40 3.16 -3.99
N ALA A 80 -15.25 3.26 -2.66
CA ALA A 80 -14.02 2.91 -1.96
C ALA A 80 -13.68 1.42 -2.06
N MET A 81 -14.70 0.54 -1.98
CA MET A 81 -14.53 -0.90 -2.14
C MET A 81 -13.96 -1.24 -3.52
N TRP A 82 -14.49 -0.66 -4.59
CA TRP A 82 -13.98 -0.88 -5.95
C TRP A 82 -12.54 -0.40 -6.11
N VAL A 83 -12.16 0.73 -5.49
CA VAL A 83 -10.77 1.20 -5.48
C VAL A 83 -9.84 0.16 -4.83
N LEU A 84 -10.20 -0.38 -3.66
CA LEU A 84 -9.40 -1.42 -2.99
C LEU A 84 -9.33 -2.71 -3.82
N VAL A 85 -10.47 -3.16 -4.38
CA VAL A 85 -10.54 -4.38 -5.19
C VAL A 85 -9.66 -4.26 -6.43
N ILE A 86 -9.74 -3.16 -7.18
CA ILE A 86 -8.94 -2.95 -8.39
C ILE A 86 -7.44 -2.89 -8.04
N ASN A 87 -7.06 -2.15 -6.99
CA ASN A 87 -5.66 -2.11 -6.55
C ASN A 87 -5.16 -3.50 -6.11
N GLY A 88 -5.97 -4.25 -5.36
CA GLY A 88 -5.64 -5.61 -4.93
C GLY A 88 -5.50 -6.58 -6.10
N LEU A 89 -6.38 -6.49 -7.10
CA LEU A 89 -6.33 -7.29 -8.33
C LEU A 89 -5.09 -6.97 -9.16
N ILE A 90 -4.72 -5.70 -9.28
CA ILE A 90 -3.47 -5.29 -9.97
C ILE A 90 -2.26 -5.93 -9.27
N TYR A 91 -2.21 -5.90 -7.94
CA TYR A 91 -1.14 -6.55 -7.17
C TYR A 91 -1.10 -8.06 -7.37
N LEU A 92 -2.25 -8.73 -7.27
CA LEU A 92 -2.37 -10.17 -7.49
C LEU A 92 -1.95 -10.54 -8.91
N PHE A 93 -2.32 -9.73 -9.90
CA PHE A 93 -1.94 -9.91 -11.29
C PHE A 93 -0.41 -9.80 -11.46
N PHE A 94 0.22 -8.74 -10.97
CA PHE A 94 1.69 -8.59 -11.05
C PHE A 94 2.44 -9.67 -10.27
N ASN A 95 1.92 -10.08 -9.09
CA ASN A 95 2.51 -11.14 -8.28
C ASN A 95 2.36 -12.52 -8.94
N GLY A 96 1.21 -12.78 -9.58
CA GLY A 96 0.92 -14.00 -10.34
C GLY A 96 1.76 -14.11 -11.61
N VAL A 97 1.84 -13.02 -12.40
CA VAL A 97 2.64 -12.95 -13.63
C VAL A 97 4.15 -13.09 -13.34
N SER A 98 4.62 -12.65 -12.17
CA SER A 98 6.01 -12.85 -11.74
C SER A 98 6.36 -14.33 -11.45
N GLY A 99 5.37 -15.24 -11.43
CA GLY A 99 5.59 -16.69 -11.43
C GLY A 99 6.35 -17.25 -10.21
N ARG A 100 6.49 -16.48 -9.12
CA ARG A 100 7.23 -16.92 -7.92
C ARG A 100 6.49 -18.02 -7.14
N LEU A 101 5.17 -18.08 -7.27
CA LEU A 101 4.36 -19.15 -6.67
C LEU A 101 4.58 -20.49 -7.40
N TRP A 102 4.76 -20.48 -8.72
CA TRP A 102 4.89 -21.71 -9.51
C TRP A 102 6.28 -22.35 -9.42
N ARG A 103 7.33 -21.55 -9.17
CA ARG A 103 8.70 -22.06 -9.01
C ARG A 103 8.99 -22.74 -7.66
N LYS A 104 8.06 -22.72 -6.70
CA LYS A 104 8.24 -23.35 -5.38
C LYS A 104 7.40 -24.63 -5.17
N PHE A 105 6.46 -24.92 -6.07
CA PHE A 105 5.56 -26.07 -5.96
C PHE A 105 5.79 -27.14 -7.05
N LEU A 106 6.83 -26.97 -7.89
CA LEU A 106 7.36 -27.94 -8.84
C LEU A 106 8.84 -28.19 -8.49
#